data_AF-A0A1F2TR16-F1
#
_entry.id   AF-A0A1F2TR16-F1
#
_cell.length_a   1.000
_cell.length_b   1.000
_cell.length_c   1.000
_cell.angle_alpha   90.00
_cell.angle_beta   90.00
_cell.angle_gamma   90.00
#
_symmetry.space_group_name_H-M   'P 1'
#
loop_
_entity.id
_entity.type
_entity.pdbx_description
1 polymer ?
#
loop_
_entity_poly.entity_id
_entity_poly.type
_entity_poly.pdbx_seq_one_letter_code
_entity_poly.pdbx_strand_id
1 'polypeptide(L)'
;MPDSDAAAAPPAVGLRHNLERRNGDRRHRRRFVPDRRRGERRRQRLRTLLLAAATLAAPSHPRTHGKIKLLTPSVSVSMADFTAISPDKAYEDLIQKAAEAYELDPDLIRAVMRTESAFDPTVVSPVGAQGLMQLMPALAEELGVTDPFDPEQNVMAGSKYLRRLLDAHRGSLPLTLASYNAGPGNVARYRGIPPFKETRRYVKKITDLMSEPASD
;
A
#
# COMPACT_ATOMS: atom_id res chain seq x y z
N MET A 1 44.09 -9.69 61.22
CA MET A 1 43.16 -10.02 60.13
C MET A 1 43.50 -9.07 58.99
N PRO A 2 44.02 -9.59 57.86
CA PRO A 2 44.68 -8.84 56.77
C PRO A 2 43.64 -8.31 55.76
N ASP A 3 43.93 -7.43 54.80
CA ASP A 3 44.66 -7.66 53.53
C ASP A 3 45.16 -6.30 52.97
N SER A 4 46.45 -6.05 52.64
CA SER A 4 47.16 -6.35 51.36
C SER A 4 46.29 -6.09 50.11
N ASP A 5 46.60 -5.20 49.17
CA ASP A 5 47.87 -5.01 48.47
C ASP A 5 48.00 -3.61 47.87
N ALA A 6 49.22 -3.07 47.94
CA ALA A 6 49.67 -1.94 47.15
C ALA A 6 50.82 -2.42 46.24
N ALA A 7 50.69 -2.21 44.93
CA ALA A 7 51.80 -2.34 44.00
C ALA A 7 51.71 -1.25 42.92
N ALA A 8 52.78 -0.45 42.84
CA ALA A 8 53.02 0.59 41.85
C ALA A 8 53.88 0.08 40.68
N ALA A 9 53.74 0.76 39.54
CA ALA A 9 54.30 0.60 38.18
C ALA A 9 55.86 0.64 38.09
N PRO A 10 56.60 0.55 36.92
CA PRO A 10 56.33 1.21 35.62
C PRO A 10 56.94 0.52 34.33
N PRO A 11 57.44 1.18 33.24
CA PRO A 11 56.96 0.97 31.85
C PRO A 11 58.02 0.47 30.83
N ALA A 12 57.59 -0.01 29.66
CA ALA A 12 58.41 -0.16 28.44
C ALA A 12 57.47 -0.16 27.21
N VAL A 13 57.45 0.80 26.28
CA VAL A 13 58.44 1.22 25.26
C VAL A 13 58.89 0.07 24.36
N GLY A 14 58.46 0.10 23.08
CA GLY A 14 59.16 -0.59 22.00
C GLY A 14 58.36 -0.86 20.72
N LEU A 15 58.48 0.06 19.75
CA LEU A 15 58.72 -0.16 18.31
C LEU A 15 57.71 -1.00 17.48
N ARG A 16 56.93 -0.39 16.57
CA ARG A 16 57.22 0.10 15.19
C ARG A 16 57.23 -0.97 14.07
N HIS A 17 56.44 -0.64 13.03
CA HIS A 17 56.59 -0.89 11.59
C HIS A 17 56.28 -2.27 10.97
N ASN A 18 55.25 -2.29 10.10
CA ASN A 18 55.31 -2.51 8.62
C ASN A 18 53.86 -2.78 8.14
N LEU A 19 53.17 -1.93 7.39
CA LEU A 19 53.34 -1.60 5.98
C LEU A 19 53.78 -2.80 5.12
N GLU A 20 52.79 -3.49 4.55
CA GLU A 20 53.01 -4.13 3.25
C GLU A 20 51.75 -4.05 2.38
N ARG A 21 51.92 -3.29 1.29
CA ARG A 21 51.10 -3.32 0.08
C ARG A 21 51.63 -4.46 -0.80
N ARG A 22 50.75 -5.21 -1.46
CA ARG A 22 50.88 -5.72 -2.85
C ARG A 22 49.60 -6.47 -3.21
N ASN A 23 48.74 -5.93 -4.07
CA ASN A 23 48.74 -6.00 -5.54
C ASN A 23 48.59 -7.42 -6.11
N GLY A 24 47.47 -7.62 -6.83
CA GLY A 24 47.41 -8.46 -8.02
C GLY A 24 46.34 -9.55 -7.96
N ASP A 25 45.17 -9.29 -8.57
CA ASP A 25 44.86 -10.08 -9.75
C ASP A 25 43.88 -9.40 -10.71
N ARG A 26 44.28 -9.38 -11.99
CA ARG A 26 43.46 -9.04 -13.15
C ARG A 26 43.03 -10.36 -13.76
N ARG A 27 41.73 -10.56 -14.05
CA ARG A 27 41.27 -11.29 -15.25
C ARG A 27 39.75 -11.16 -15.48
N HIS A 28 39.44 -10.37 -16.50
CA HIS A 28 38.43 -10.51 -17.57
C HIS A 28 37.36 -11.62 -17.55
N ARG A 29 36.20 -11.21 -18.13
CA ARG A 29 35.09 -11.93 -18.80
C ARG A 29 33.81 -12.00 -17.95
N ARG A 30 32.60 -11.68 -18.42
CA ARG A 30 32.05 -11.49 -19.77
C ARG A 30 30.78 -10.62 -19.69
N ARG A 31 30.54 -9.87 -20.76
CA ARG A 31 29.27 -9.19 -21.07
C ARG A 31 28.10 -10.18 -21.04
N PHE A 32 26.99 -9.80 -20.42
CA PHE A 32 25.68 -10.33 -20.76
C PHE A 32 24.77 -9.17 -21.13
N VAL A 33 24.27 -9.21 -22.35
CA VAL A 33 23.37 -8.24 -22.99
C VAL A 33 21.92 -8.67 -22.68
N PRO A 34 20.96 -7.73 -22.56
CA PRO A 34 19.57 -8.05 -22.22
C PRO A 34 18.84 -8.70 -23.40
N ASP A 35 18.15 -9.81 -23.17
CA ASP A 35 17.28 -10.41 -24.19
C ASP A 35 15.88 -9.76 -24.19
N ARG A 36 15.41 -9.54 -25.40
CA ARG A 36 14.17 -8.88 -25.81
C ARG A 36 13.02 -9.87 -25.73
N ARG A 37 12.02 -9.65 -24.86
CA ARG A 37 10.66 -10.17 -25.10
C ARG A 37 9.60 -9.13 -24.77
N ARG A 38 9.60 -8.08 -25.58
CA ARG A 38 8.50 -7.13 -25.74
C ARG A 38 7.70 -7.56 -26.96
N GLY A 39 6.41 -7.85 -26.75
CA GLY A 39 5.38 -7.77 -27.80
C GLY A 39 5.00 -9.09 -28.46
N GLU A 40 4.08 -9.83 -27.86
CA GLU A 40 3.30 -10.85 -28.57
C GLU A 40 1.96 -11.15 -27.87
N ARG A 41 1.14 -10.11 -27.65
CA ARG A 41 -0.27 -10.27 -27.30
C ARG A 41 -1.14 -9.22 -27.98
N ARG A 42 -1.08 -9.15 -29.31
CA ARG A 42 -2.08 -8.42 -30.11
C ARG A 42 -2.25 -9.07 -31.48
N ARG A 43 -3.50 -9.43 -31.80
CA ARG A 43 -4.10 -9.68 -33.13
C ARG A 43 -4.00 -11.11 -33.68
N GLN A 44 -5.09 -11.86 -33.53
CA GLN A 44 -5.66 -12.58 -34.68
C GLN A 44 -7.15 -12.25 -34.75
N ARG A 45 -7.50 -11.41 -35.74
CA ARG A 45 -8.86 -11.18 -36.22
C ARG A 45 -9.04 -12.06 -37.46
N LEU A 46 -10.22 -12.69 -37.52
CA LEU A 46 -11.02 -12.98 -38.72
C LEU A 46 -10.36 -13.82 -39.83
N ARG A 47 -10.79 -15.07 -39.93
CA ARG A 47 -10.89 -15.80 -41.21
C ARG A 47 -12.32 -16.30 -41.39
N THR A 48 -13.03 -15.61 -42.29
CA THR A 48 -14.30 -15.98 -42.89
C THR A 48 -14.04 -16.96 -44.04
N LEU A 49 -14.87 -17.99 -44.23
CA LEU A 49 -15.63 -18.28 -45.46
C LEU A 49 -16.34 -19.66 -45.47
N LEU A 50 -17.66 -19.59 -45.54
CA LEU A 50 -18.64 -20.30 -46.40
C LEU A 50 -18.37 -21.72 -46.93
N LEU A 51 -19.29 -22.65 -46.58
CA LEU A 51 -20.07 -23.63 -47.41
C LEU A 51 -20.63 -24.68 -46.41
N ALA A 52 -21.85 -25.21 -46.46
CA ALA A 52 -22.71 -25.53 -47.58
C ALA A 52 -24.19 -25.62 -47.13
N ALA A 53 -25.09 -25.42 -48.09
CA ALA A 53 -26.51 -25.70 -47.98
C ALA A 53 -26.77 -27.21 -48.14
N ALA A 54 -27.63 -27.77 -47.28
CA ALA A 54 -28.28 -29.05 -47.53
C ALA A 54 -29.70 -29.02 -46.95
N THR A 55 -30.66 -28.95 -47.85
CA THR A 55 -32.11 -29.04 -47.65
C THR A 55 -32.51 -30.47 -47.30
N LEU A 56 -33.08 -30.70 -46.12
CA LEU A 56 -33.98 -31.84 -45.90
C LEU A 56 -35.22 -31.36 -45.16
N ALA A 57 -36.32 -31.27 -45.91
CA ALA A 57 -37.66 -31.06 -45.39
C ALA A 57 -38.13 -32.33 -44.68
N ALA A 58 -38.57 -32.18 -43.42
CA ALA A 58 -39.28 -33.21 -42.66
C ALA A 58 -40.54 -32.60 -42.03
N PRO A 59 -41.63 -33.38 -41.89
CA PRO A 59 -42.99 -32.86 -41.72
C PRO A 59 -43.26 -32.30 -40.32
N SER A 60 -43.84 -31.11 -40.29
CA SER A 60 -44.34 -30.43 -39.09
C SER A 60 -45.54 -31.17 -38.49
N HIS A 61 -45.36 -31.76 -37.31
CA HIS A 61 -46.47 -32.18 -36.46
C HIS A 61 -47.03 -30.94 -35.73
N PRO A 62 -48.36 -30.72 -35.71
CA PRO A 62 -48.94 -29.64 -34.92
C PRO A 62 -48.87 -30.02 -33.44
N ARG A 63 -47.89 -29.47 -32.72
CA ARG A 63 -47.90 -29.46 -31.25
C ARG A 63 -48.90 -28.40 -30.82
N THR A 64 -49.99 -28.83 -30.19
CA THR A 64 -50.88 -27.98 -29.40
C THR A 64 -50.10 -27.40 -28.23
N HIS A 65 -49.50 -26.22 -28.44
CA HIS A 65 -48.95 -25.44 -27.35
C HIS A 65 -50.12 -24.85 -26.55
N GLY A 66 -50.46 -25.51 -25.44
CA GLY A 66 -51.21 -24.87 -24.38
C GLY A 66 -50.53 -23.54 -24.05
N LYS A 67 -51.32 -22.46 -23.98
CA LYS A 67 -50.85 -21.12 -23.67
C LYS A 67 -50.25 -21.12 -22.26
N ILE A 68 -48.97 -21.43 -22.12
CA ILE A 68 -48.25 -21.21 -20.86
C ILE A 68 -48.09 -19.70 -20.75
N LYS A 69 -48.91 -19.08 -19.88
CA LYS A 69 -48.78 -17.68 -19.51
C LYS A 69 -47.46 -17.52 -18.77
N LEU A 70 -46.41 -17.16 -19.49
CA LEU A 70 -45.10 -16.87 -18.94
C LEU A 70 -45.22 -15.60 -18.09
N LEU A 71 -45.37 -15.78 -16.77
CA LEU A 71 -45.29 -14.69 -15.81
C LEU A 71 -43.81 -14.28 -15.73
N THR A 72 -43.41 -13.29 -16.52
CA THR A 72 -42.10 -12.67 -16.37
C THR A 72 -42.12 -11.83 -15.10
N PRO A 73 -41.36 -12.16 -14.04
CA PRO A 73 -41.21 -11.25 -12.92
C PRO A 73 -40.50 -9.99 -13.44
N SER A 74 -41.22 -8.88 -13.42
CA SER A 74 -40.67 -7.55 -13.67
C SER A 74 -40.45 -6.89 -12.33
N VAL A 75 -39.19 -6.85 -11.88
CA VAL A 75 -38.81 -6.02 -10.73
C VAL A 75 -38.54 -4.62 -11.27
N SER A 76 -39.46 -3.71 -11.01
CA SER A 76 -39.23 -2.28 -11.22
C SER A 76 -38.58 -1.70 -9.96
N VAL A 77 -37.29 -1.41 -10.02
CA VAL A 77 -36.62 -0.62 -8.97
C VAL A 77 -36.82 0.86 -9.33
N SER A 78 -37.56 1.58 -8.48
CA SER A 78 -37.66 3.04 -8.57
C SER A 78 -36.53 3.64 -7.73
N MET A 79 -35.49 4.16 -8.38
CA MET A 79 -34.47 4.96 -7.70
C MET A 79 -35.01 6.39 -7.60
N ALA A 80 -35.76 6.67 -6.53
CA ALA A 80 -36.42 7.96 -6.34
C ALA A 80 -35.40 9.08 -6.05
N ASP A 81 -34.31 8.78 -5.35
CA ASP A 81 -33.35 9.78 -4.88
C ASP A 81 -31.91 9.23 -4.93
N PHE A 82 -31.00 9.98 -5.56
CA PHE A 82 -29.55 9.74 -5.48
C PHE A 82 -28.95 10.84 -4.59
N THR A 83 -28.70 10.52 -3.33
CA THR A 83 -27.91 11.39 -2.45
C THR A 83 -26.45 11.06 -2.66
N ALA A 84 -25.69 11.97 -3.28
CA ALA A 84 -24.25 11.83 -3.36
C ALA A 84 -23.67 11.94 -1.94
N ILE A 85 -23.16 10.83 -1.42
CA ILE A 85 -22.42 10.80 -0.16
C ILE A 85 -21.05 11.42 -0.43
N SER A 86 -20.61 12.34 0.42
CA SER A 86 -19.28 12.92 0.29
C SER A 86 -18.21 11.82 0.51
N PRO A 87 -17.08 11.84 -0.22
CA PRO A 87 -16.07 10.77 -0.14
C PRO A 87 -15.54 10.51 1.26
N ASP A 88 -15.48 11.53 2.11
CA ASP A 88 -15.10 11.44 3.52
C ASP A 88 -16.11 10.64 4.37
N LYS A 89 -17.41 10.75 4.06
CA LYS A 89 -18.48 9.98 4.73
C LYS A 89 -18.63 8.56 4.17
N ALA A 90 -18.18 8.33 2.93
CA ALA A 90 -18.30 7.03 2.26
C ALA A 90 -17.51 5.90 2.94
N TYR A 91 -16.48 6.24 3.72
CA TYR A 91 -15.61 5.28 4.40
C TYR A 91 -15.73 5.29 5.92
N GLU A 92 -16.73 5.98 6.49
CA GLU A 92 -16.83 6.20 7.94
C GLU A 92 -16.89 4.87 8.73
N ASP A 93 -17.74 3.93 8.32
CA ASP A 93 -17.84 2.61 8.96
C ASP A 93 -16.52 1.83 8.91
N LEU A 94 -15.77 1.95 7.81
CA LEU A 94 -14.48 1.29 7.64
C LEU A 94 -13.39 1.96 8.49
N ILE A 95 -13.41 3.29 8.59
CA ILE A 95 -12.52 4.08 9.46
C ILE A 95 -12.76 3.67 10.92
N GLN A 96 -14.02 3.61 11.35
CA GLN A 96 -14.38 3.23 12.70
C GLN A 96 -13.96 1.79 13.01
N LYS A 97 -14.23 0.86 12.09
CA LYS A 97 -13.78 -0.54 12.20
C LYS A 97 -12.26 -0.65 12.35
N ALA A 98 -11.50 0.09 11.56
CA ALA A 98 -10.05 0.09 11.64
C ALA A 98 -9.52 0.76 12.92
N ALA A 99 -10.16 1.85 13.35
CA ALA A 99 -9.85 2.55 14.60
C ALA A 99 -10.01 1.61 15.81
N GLU A 100 -11.12 0.88 15.87
CA GLU A 100 -11.40 -0.11 16.92
C GLU A 100 -10.40 -1.28 16.89
N ALA A 101 -10.14 -1.83 15.71
CA ALA A 101 -9.26 -2.98 15.56
C ALA A 101 -7.80 -2.71 15.97
N TYR A 102 -7.35 -1.45 15.86
CA TYR A 102 -5.96 -1.07 16.09
C TYR A 102 -5.77 -0.03 17.19
N GLU A 103 -6.82 0.27 17.98
CA GLU A 103 -6.79 1.25 19.07
C GLU A 103 -6.19 2.60 18.61
N LEU A 104 -6.72 3.12 17.52
CA LEU A 104 -6.35 4.41 16.94
C LEU A 104 -7.50 5.39 17.04
N ASP A 105 -7.16 6.67 17.02
CA ASP A 105 -8.13 7.74 16.83
C ASP A 105 -8.70 7.67 15.40
N PRO A 106 -10.03 7.59 15.18
CA PRO A 106 -10.60 7.60 13.83
C PRO A 106 -10.26 8.87 13.05
N ASP A 107 -10.08 10.02 13.72
CA ASP A 107 -9.71 11.28 13.06
C ASP A 107 -8.29 11.23 12.50
N LEU A 108 -7.39 10.47 13.14
CA LEU A 108 -6.06 10.20 12.60
C LEU A 108 -6.13 9.42 11.29
N ILE A 109 -6.92 8.34 11.26
CA ILE A 109 -7.07 7.50 10.06
C ILE A 109 -7.68 8.35 8.93
N ARG A 110 -8.75 9.10 9.22
CA ARG A 110 -9.42 10.00 8.27
C ARG A 110 -8.46 11.06 7.72
N ALA A 111 -7.67 11.70 8.58
CA ALA A 111 -6.70 12.72 8.18
C ALA A 111 -5.56 12.16 7.31
N VAL A 112 -5.08 10.94 7.61
CA VAL A 112 -4.11 10.23 6.77
C VAL A 112 -4.72 9.91 5.41
N MET A 113 -5.89 9.27 5.34
CA MET A 113 -6.57 8.94 4.09
C MET A 113 -6.82 10.19 3.22
N ARG A 114 -7.31 11.27 3.83
CA ARG A 114 -7.51 12.56 3.16
C ARG A 114 -6.20 13.13 2.61
N THR A 115 -5.10 12.96 3.33
CA THR A 115 -3.79 13.49 2.93
C THR A 115 -3.14 12.67 1.83
N GLU A 116 -3.29 11.35 1.87
CA GLU A 116 -2.63 10.40 0.98
C GLU A 116 -3.32 10.29 -0.38
N SER A 117 -4.65 10.16 -0.39
CA SER A 117 -5.41 9.85 -1.61
C SER A 117 -6.60 10.77 -1.86
N ALA A 118 -6.92 11.66 -0.91
CA ALA A 118 -8.19 12.39 -0.92
C ALA A 118 -9.41 11.46 -1.06
N PHE A 119 -9.33 10.28 -0.44
CA PHE A 119 -10.36 9.22 -0.47
C PHE A 119 -10.57 8.54 -1.83
N ASP A 120 -9.62 8.64 -2.76
CA ASP A 120 -9.65 7.87 -4.01
C ASP A 120 -8.91 6.52 -3.83
N PRO A 121 -9.61 5.37 -3.88
CA PRO A 121 -9.01 4.07 -3.64
C PRO A 121 -8.14 3.58 -4.80
N THR A 122 -8.13 4.28 -5.95
CA THR A 122 -7.42 3.87 -7.15
C THR A 122 -6.08 4.59 -7.36
N VAL A 123 -5.72 5.51 -6.44
CA VAL A 123 -4.52 6.35 -6.56
C VAL A 123 -3.25 5.51 -6.55
N VAL A 124 -2.36 5.84 -7.49
CA VAL A 124 -0.97 5.34 -7.52
C VAL A 124 -0.03 6.54 -7.57
N SER A 125 0.86 6.68 -6.60
CA SER A 125 1.87 7.75 -6.61
C SER A 125 2.97 7.50 -7.66
N PRO A 126 3.76 8.53 -8.05
CA PRO A 126 4.90 8.36 -8.96
C PRO A 126 5.96 7.35 -8.48
N VAL A 127 6.02 7.10 -7.17
CA VAL A 127 6.96 6.14 -6.55
C VAL A 127 6.33 4.78 -6.28
N GLY A 128 5.05 4.59 -6.64
CA GLY A 128 4.36 3.31 -6.60
C GLY A 128 3.55 3.02 -5.34
N ALA A 129 3.33 4.01 -4.47
CA ALA A 129 2.42 3.87 -3.34
C ALA A 129 0.96 3.76 -3.82
N GLN A 130 0.13 2.93 -3.19
CA GLN A 130 -1.16 2.50 -3.72
C GLN A 130 -2.32 2.64 -2.73
N GLY A 131 -3.49 3.05 -3.26
CA GLY A 131 -4.78 3.03 -2.57
C GLY A 131 -4.98 4.15 -1.55
N LEU A 132 -5.99 3.98 -0.69
CA LEU A 132 -6.50 5.02 0.22
C LEU A 132 -5.46 5.58 1.19
N MET A 133 -4.58 4.71 1.70
CA MET A 133 -3.51 5.04 2.64
C MET A 133 -2.12 4.98 2.00
N GLN A 134 -2.03 4.88 0.66
CA GLN A 134 -0.78 4.93 -0.10
C GLN A 134 0.29 3.96 0.44
N LEU A 135 -0.05 2.67 0.50
CA LEU A 135 0.90 1.64 0.90
C LEU A 135 1.92 1.38 -0.20
N MET A 136 3.20 1.33 0.16
CA MET A 136 4.25 0.87 -0.76
C MET A 136 4.08 -0.64 -1.01
N PRO A 137 4.35 -1.17 -2.23
CA PRO A 137 4.08 -2.57 -2.56
C PRO A 137 4.75 -3.58 -1.63
N ALA A 138 6.01 -3.33 -1.25
CA ALA A 138 6.73 -4.20 -0.31
C ALA A 138 6.09 -4.23 1.09
N LEU A 139 5.56 -3.09 1.54
CA LEU A 139 4.85 -3.00 2.82
C LEU A 139 3.47 -3.67 2.73
N ALA A 140 2.75 -3.48 1.63
CA ALA A 140 1.47 -4.13 1.37
C ALA A 140 1.64 -5.67 1.42
N GLU A 141 2.67 -6.19 0.76
CA GLU A 141 3.04 -7.62 0.82
C GLU A 141 3.36 -8.09 2.24
N GLU A 142 4.19 -7.35 2.99
CA GLU A 142 4.51 -7.67 4.39
C GLU A 142 3.26 -7.74 5.28
N LEU A 143 2.27 -6.90 4.99
CA LEU A 143 1.03 -6.81 5.75
C LEU A 143 -0.06 -7.80 5.28
N GLY A 144 0.21 -8.58 4.24
CA GLY A 144 -0.71 -9.58 3.69
C GLY A 144 -1.80 -9.01 2.80
N VAL A 145 -1.60 -7.82 2.23
CA VAL A 145 -2.52 -7.21 1.27
C VAL A 145 -2.38 -7.88 -0.08
N THR A 146 -3.48 -8.44 -0.58
CA THR A 146 -3.53 -9.11 -1.89
C THR A 146 -4.01 -8.16 -3.00
N ASP A 147 -4.87 -7.21 -2.64
CA ASP A 147 -5.31 -6.12 -3.52
C ASP A 147 -5.16 -4.79 -2.78
N PRO A 148 -4.17 -3.94 -3.14
CA PRO A 148 -3.97 -2.66 -2.48
C PRO A 148 -5.00 -1.59 -2.89
N PHE A 149 -5.85 -1.88 -3.88
CA PHE A 149 -6.96 -0.99 -4.28
C PHE A 149 -8.29 -1.36 -3.64
N ASP A 150 -8.36 -2.53 -2.98
CA ASP A 150 -9.49 -2.87 -2.13
C ASP A 150 -9.49 -1.96 -0.88
N PRO A 151 -10.54 -1.15 -0.65
CA PRO A 151 -10.57 -0.20 0.45
C PRO A 151 -10.33 -0.85 1.81
N GLU A 152 -10.97 -2.00 2.07
CA GLU A 152 -10.90 -2.67 3.36
C GLU A 152 -9.48 -3.18 3.63
N GLN A 153 -8.88 -3.90 2.68
CA GLN A 153 -7.50 -4.37 2.82
C GLN A 153 -6.52 -3.21 3.01
N ASN A 154 -6.65 -2.14 2.22
CA ASN A 154 -5.73 -1.01 2.28
C ASN A 154 -5.83 -0.25 3.61
N VAL A 155 -7.04 0.09 4.05
CA VAL A 155 -7.27 0.84 5.30
C VAL A 155 -6.91 0.01 6.52
N MET A 156 -7.25 -1.28 6.54
CA MET A 156 -6.89 -2.16 7.65
C MET A 156 -5.37 -2.34 7.75
N ALA A 157 -4.68 -2.54 6.62
CA ALA A 157 -3.22 -2.68 6.62
C ALA A 157 -2.52 -1.37 6.98
N GLY A 158 -2.95 -0.24 6.41
CA GLY A 158 -2.38 1.08 6.74
C GLY A 158 -2.58 1.47 8.20
N SER A 159 -3.76 1.17 8.78
CA SER A 159 -4.03 1.40 10.20
C SER A 159 -3.19 0.49 11.10
N LYS A 160 -3.02 -0.79 10.74
CA LYS A 160 -2.08 -1.71 11.40
C LYS A 160 -0.66 -1.16 11.41
N TYR A 161 -0.22 -0.58 10.29
CA TYR A 161 1.12 0.01 10.18
C TYR A 161 1.25 1.28 11.02
N LEU A 162 0.24 2.16 11.03
CA LEU A 162 0.20 3.33 11.91
C LEU A 162 0.34 2.94 13.39
N ARG A 163 -0.42 1.94 13.84
CA ARG A 163 -0.32 1.41 15.22
C ARG A 163 1.09 0.95 15.55
N ARG A 164 1.72 0.14 14.68
CA ARG A 164 3.11 -0.32 14.85
C ARG A 164 4.09 0.85 15.00
N LEU A 165 3.93 1.91 14.19
CA LEU A 165 4.77 3.10 14.29
C LEU A 165 4.51 3.89 15.57
N LEU A 166 3.24 3.99 15.99
CA LEU A 166 2.86 4.67 17.21
C LEU A 166 3.45 3.99 18.45
N ASP A 167 3.43 2.65 18.48
CA ASP A 167 4.10 1.85 19.51
C ASP A 167 5.61 2.07 19.51
N ALA A 168 6.24 2.00 18.33
CA ALA A 168 7.68 2.21 18.17
C ALA A 168 8.14 3.59 18.67
N HIS A 169 7.27 4.60 18.56
CA HIS A 169 7.50 5.97 19.02
C HIS A 169 6.91 6.29 20.39
N ARG A 170 6.48 5.27 21.15
CA ARG A 170 5.92 5.43 22.50
C ARG A 170 4.79 6.46 22.57
N GLY A 171 3.89 6.41 21.59
CA GLY A 171 2.74 7.32 21.50
C GLY A 171 3.05 8.70 20.90
N SER A 172 4.28 8.97 20.45
CA SER A 172 4.58 10.26 19.81
C SER A 172 3.97 10.35 18.41
N LEU A 173 2.83 11.01 18.30
CA LEU A 173 2.13 11.20 17.03
C LEU A 173 3.00 11.92 15.96
N PRO A 174 3.73 13.02 16.26
CA PRO A 174 4.55 13.68 15.25
C PRO A 174 5.66 12.78 14.66
N LEU A 175 6.28 11.93 15.48
CA LEU A 175 7.29 10.97 15.01
C LEU A 175 6.68 9.82 14.23
N THR A 176 5.48 9.38 14.63
CA THR A 176 4.69 8.36 13.91
C THR A 176 4.38 8.81 12.50
N LEU A 177 3.83 10.02 12.34
CA LEU A 177 3.51 10.61 11.03
C LEU A 177 4.76 10.85 10.18
N ALA A 178 5.86 11.30 10.81
CA ALA A 178 7.13 11.44 10.12
C ALA A 178 7.68 10.09 9.64
N SER A 179 7.54 9.03 10.43
CA SER A 179 7.93 7.67 10.05
C SER A 179 7.05 7.09 8.96
N TYR A 180 5.75 7.40 8.96
CA TYR A 180 4.84 6.94 7.92
C TYR A 180 5.24 7.51 6.55
N ASN A 181 5.47 8.83 6.49
CA ASN A 181 5.82 9.52 5.24
C ASN A 181 7.29 9.32 4.80
N ALA A 182 8.25 9.45 5.72
CA ALA A 182 9.67 9.42 5.38
C ALA A 182 10.32 8.04 5.60
N GLY A 183 9.60 7.10 6.21
CA GLY A 183 10.13 5.82 6.64
C GLY A 183 10.82 5.89 8.02
N PRO A 184 10.72 4.83 8.85
CA PRO A 184 11.29 4.80 10.19
C PRO A 184 12.82 4.88 10.20
N GLY A 185 13.50 4.38 9.17
CA GLY A 185 14.95 4.50 9.04
C GLY A 185 15.45 5.94 8.96
N ASN A 186 14.70 6.82 8.28
CA ASN A 186 15.04 8.25 8.22
C ASN A 186 14.82 8.92 9.58
N VAL A 187 13.69 8.67 10.24
CA VAL A 187 13.43 9.22 11.58
C VAL A 187 14.50 8.79 12.59
N ALA A 188 14.91 7.52 12.55
CA ALA A 188 15.98 7.01 13.39
C ALA A 188 17.34 7.69 13.09
N ARG A 189 17.69 7.84 11.81
CA ARG A 189 18.92 8.51 11.36
C ARG A 189 19.00 9.97 11.82
N TYR A 190 17.88 10.69 11.74
CA TYR A 190 17.80 12.10 12.14
C TYR A 190 17.49 12.30 13.63
N ARG A 191 17.19 11.22 14.37
CA ARG A 191 16.81 11.24 15.79
C ARG A 191 15.60 12.18 16.05
N GLY A 192 14.66 12.20 15.11
CA GLY A 192 13.52 13.11 15.12
C GLY A 192 12.93 13.27 13.73
N ILE A 193 12.06 14.27 13.56
CA ILE A 193 11.45 14.57 12.26
C ILE A 193 12.57 14.97 11.28
N PRO A 194 12.77 14.23 10.17
CA PRO A 194 13.80 14.55 9.19
C PRO A 194 13.61 15.95 8.62
N PRO A 195 14.69 16.65 8.22
CA PRO A 195 14.60 18.02 7.74
C PRO A 195 14.00 18.15 6.31
N PHE A 196 13.22 17.17 5.87
CA PHE A 196 12.55 17.15 4.58
C PHE A 196 11.34 18.07 4.61
N LYS A 197 11.25 18.99 3.64
CA LYS A 197 10.15 19.95 3.55
C LYS A 197 8.80 19.25 3.44
N GLU A 198 8.75 18.15 2.69
CA GLU A 198 7.55 17.33 2.51
C GLU A 198 7.08 16.72 3.84
N THR A 199 7.95 16.00 4.54
CA THR A 199 7.61 15.34 5.81
C THR A 199 7.15 16.32 6.88
N ARG A 200 7.80 17.49 7.02
CA ARG A 200 7.32 18.51 7.98
C ARG A 200 5.94 19.05 7.62
N ARG A 201 5.67 19.25 6.32
CA ARG A 201 4.33 19.67 5.87
C ARG A 201 3.30 18.56 6.09
N TYR A 202 3.67 17.32 5.85
CA TYR A 202 2.81 16.15 6.08
C TYR A 202 2.36 16.07 7.53
N VAL A 203 3.33 16.11 8.47
CA VAL A 203 3.04 16.11 9.91
C VAL A 203 2.13 17.27 10.28
N LYS A 204 2.47 18.50 9.86
CA LYS A 204 1.66 19.69 10.16
C LYS A 204 0.23 19.55 9.63
N LYS A 205 0.08 19.16 8.35
CA LYS A 205 -1.21 19.05 7.68
C LYS A 205 -2.15 18.09 8.42
N ILE A 206 -1.65 16.92 8.84
CA ILE A 206 -2.48 15.95 9.56
C ILE A 206 -2.83 16.46 10.96
N THR A 207 -1.89 17.07 11.68
CA THR A 207 -2.19 17.67 12.99
C THR A 207 -3.23 18.78 12.89
N ASP A 208 -3.16 19.62 11.85
CA ASP A 208 -4.18 20.64 11.59
C ASP A 208 -5.54 20.00 11.32
N LEU A 209 -5.61 18.99 10.44
CA LEU A 209 -6.84 18.26 10.10
C LEU A 209 -7.50 17.58 11.31
N MET A 210 -6.71 17.04 12.24
CA MET A 210 -7.22 16.43 13.47
C MET A 210 -7.71 17.47 14.49
N SER A 211 -7.32 18.73 14.34
CA SER A 211 -7.74 19.82 15.23
C SER A 211 -8.97 20.57 14.71
N GLU A 212 -9.38 20.31 13.46
CA GLU A 212 -10.61 20.84 12.88
C GLU A 212 -11.80 20.02 13.40
N PRO A 213 -12.87 20.65 13.92
CA PRO A 213 -14.09 19.92 14.25
C PRO A 213 -14.65 19.28 12.97
N ALA A 214 -15.05 18.00 13.05
CA ALA A 214 -15.73 17.32 11.96
C ALA A 214 -16.88 18.19 11.46
N SER A 215 -16.85 18.57 10.17
CA SER A 215 -17.92 19.31 9.55
C SER A 215 -19.13 18.39 9.41
N ASP A 216 -20.12 18.58 10.29
CA ASP A 216 -21.43 17.90 10.28
C ASP A 216 -22.13 17.97 8.91
#